data_AF-A0A919BRP5-F1
#
_entry.id   AF-A0A919BRP5-F1
#
_cell.length_a   1.000
_cell.length_b   1.000
_cell.length_c   1.000
_cell.angle_alpha   90.00
_cell.angle_beta   90.00
_cell.angle_gamma   90.00
#
_symmetry.space_group_name_H-M   'P 1'
#
loop_
_entity.id
_entity.type
_entity.pdbx_description
1 polymer ?
#
loop_
_entity_poly.entity_id
_entity_poly.type
_entity_poly.pdbx_seq_one_letter_code
_entity_poly.pdbx_strand_id
1 'polypeptide(L)'
;MAKDWITESKSDSKSSWESGSNNKEVKMGRPSIPEEKKRKPRFTMNMNDSEYKLIEEAAEQLGVPVAVYIRQQALLAAEKQISKKS
;
A
#
# COMPACT_ATOMS: atom_id res chain seq x y z
N MET A 1 31.78 -8.05 30.48
CA MET A 1 32.11 -8.64 29.16
C MET A 1 31.65 -7.65 28.09
N ALA A 2 32.54 -6.80 27.60
CA ALA A 2 32.22 -5.88 26.51
C ALA A 2 32.35 -6.64 25.18
N LYS A 3 31.35 -6.53 24.31
CA LYS A 3 31.38 -7.12 22.97
C LYS A 3 32.36 -6.28 22.13
N ASP A 4 33.45 -6.88 21.69
CA ASP A 4 34.36 -6.32 20.70
C ASP A 4 33.78 -6.55 19.29
N TRP A 5 33.11 -5.53 18.75
CA TRP A 5 32.61 -5.50 17.36
C TRP A 5 33.52 -4.66 16.45
N ILE A 6 34.68 -4.21 16.96
CA ILE A 6 35.61 -3.32 16.27
C ILE A 6 36.90 -4.07 15.94
N THR A 7 36.80 -5.24 15.33
CA THR A 7 37.98 -5.92 14.76
C THR A 7 37.56 -6.82 13.61
N GLU A 8 37.28 -6.23 12.45
CA GLU A 8 37.60 -6.79 11.12
C GLU A 8 37.14 -5.88 9.97
N SER A 9 37.41 -4.58 10.05
CA SER A 9 37.57 -3.80 8.81
C SER A 9 38.98 -4.04 8.29
N LYS A 10 39.21 -5.21 7.68
CA LYS A 10 40.37 -5.41 6.82
C LYS A 10 40.35 -4.30 5.78
N SER A 11 41.38 -3.47 5.83
CA SER A 11 41.59 -2.31 4.99
C SER A 11 41.63 -2.72 3.52
N ASP A 12 40.50 -2.65 2.82
CA ASP A 12 40.54 -2.42 1.39
C ASP A 12 41.13 -1.03 1.19
N SER A 13 42.41 -1.00 0.79
CA SER A 13 43.24 0.21 0.67
C SER A 13 42.81 1.21 -0.41
N LYS A 14 41.63 1.01 -1.01
CA LYS A 14 41.04 1.91 -1.99
C LYS A 14 39.56 2.09 -1.69
N SER A 15 39.19 3.32 -1.34
CA SER A 15 37.80 3.73 -1.31
C SER A 15 37.15 3.42 -2.66
N SER A 16 35.94 2.87 -2.66
CA SER A 16 35.13 2.69 -3.87
C SER A 16 34.95 3.99 -4.68
N TRP A 17 35.23 5.15 -4.07
CA TRP A 17 35.25 6.46 -4.71
C TRP A 17 36.49 6.74 -5.55
N GLU A 18 37.64 6.13 -5.25
CA GLU A 18 38.90 6.39 -5.96
C GLU A 18 39.08 5.52 -7.22
N SER A 19 38.23 4.51 -7.41
CA SER A 19 38.25 3.62 -8.58
C SER A 19 37.36 4.15 -9.72
N GLY A 20 37.32 5.47 -9.91
CA GLY A 20 36.34 6.18 -10.76
C GLY A 20 36.55 6.11 -12.27
N SER A 21 37.37 5.20 -12.82
CA SER A 21 37.70 5.22 -14.26
C SER A 21 37.16 4.06 -15.10
N ASN A 22 36.67 2.96 -14.53
CA ASN A 22 36.22 1.82 -15.34
C ASN A 22 35.00 1.06 -14.80
N ASN A 23 34.20 1.66 -13.92
CA ASN A 23 32.88 1.11 -13.65
C ASN A 23 31.94 1.56 -14.77
N LYS A 24 31.72 0.68 -15.76
CA LYS A 24 30.48 0.69 -16.53
C LYS A 24 29.36 0.35 -15.55
N GLU A 25 28.97 1.32 -14.72
CA GLU A 25 27.81 1.20 -13.86
C GLU A 25 26.61 1.01 -14.78
N VAL A 26 26.18 -0.24 -14.93
CA VAL A 26 24.87 -0.55 -15.48
C VAL A 26 23.90 0.12 -14.52
N LYS A 27 23.40 1.29 -14.90
CA LYS A 27 22.37 2.02 -14.15
C LYS A 27 21.10 1.19 -14.20
N MET A 28 21.05 0.15 -13.37
CA MET A 28 19.85 -0.59 -13.07
C MET A 28 18.92 0.42 -12.40
N GLY A 29 18.02 1.00 -13.19
CA GLY A 29 17.02 1.94 -12.71
C GLY A 29 16.14 1.30 -11.64
N ARG A 30 15.20 2.07 -11.09
CA ARG A 30 14.23 1.52 -10.14
C ARG A 30 13.53 0.31 -10.78
N PRO A 31 13.49 -0.85 -10.11
CA PRO A 31 12.75 -2.00 -10.61
C PRO A 31 11.31 -1.58 -10.93
N SER A 32 10.87 -1.82 -12.16
CA SER A 32 9.48 -1.57 -12.53
C SER A 32 8.59 -2.52 -11.74
N ILE A 33 7.65 -1.96 -10.98
CA ILE A 33 6.70 -2.75 -10.20
C ILE A 33 5.60 -3.21 -11.16
N PRO A 34 5.32 -4.53 -11.26
CA PRO A 34 4.20 -5.04 -12.04
C PRO A 34 2.89 -4.37 -11.63
N GLU A 35 2.01 -4.09 -12.59
CA GLU A 35 0.80 -3.30 -12.32
C GLU A 35 -0.12 -3.93 -11.27
N GLU A 36 -0.16 -5.26 -11.22
CA GLU A 36 -0.91 -6.05 -10.23
C GLU A 36 -0.45 -5.82 -8.78
N LYS A 37 0.82 -5.43 -8.60
CA LYS A 37 1.42 -5.13 -7.29
C LYS A 37 1.35 -3.65 -6.94
N LYS A 38 0.87 -2.79 -7.86
CA LYS A 38 0.62 -1.38 -7.56
C LYS A 38 -0.57 -1.28 -6.61
N ARG A 39 -0.51 -0.29 -5.71
CA ARG A 39 -1.64 -0.01 -4.82
C ARG A 39 -2.85 0.37 -5.67
N LYS A 40 -4.01 -0.21 -5.35
CA LYS A 40 -5.27 0.21 -5.95
C LYS A 40 -5.48 1.72 -5.69
N PRO A 41 -6.05 2.46 -6.64
CA PRO A 41 -6.32 3.88 -6.47
C PRO A 41 -7.26 4.09 -5.28
N ARG A 42 -7.11 5.24 -4.61
CA ARG A 42 -8.02 5.65 -3.56
C ARG A 42 -9.38 5.95 -4.18
N PHE A 43 -10.42 5.31 -3.68
CA PHE A 43 -11.80 5.61 -4.04
C PHE A 43 -12.33 6.73 -3.14
N THR A 44 -12.86 7.78 -3.74
CA THR A 44 -13.57 8.87 -3.06
C THR A 44 -15.02 8.83 -3.47
N MET A 45 -15.92 8.94 -2.50
CA MET A 45 -17.36 8.93 -2.73
C MET A 45 -17.95 10.25 -2.25
N ASN A 46 -18.74 10.90 -3.11
CA ASN A 46 -19.50 12.08 -2.74
C ASN A 46 -20.82 11.63 -2.13
N MET A 47 -21.20 12.21 -1.00
CA MET A 47 -22.47 11.98 -0.31
C MET A 47 -23.02 13.33 0.15
N ASN A 48 -24.34 13.47 0.13
CA ASN A 48 -25.00 14.62 0.75
C ASN A 48 -25.10 14.43 2.27
N ASP A 49 -25.28 15.53 3.01
CA ASP A 49 -25.33 15.51 4.49
C ASP A 49 -26.44 14.60 5.04
N SER A 50 -27.60 14.56 4.36
CA SER A 50 -28.72 13.70 4.75
C SER A 50 -28.42 12.22 4.56
N GLU A 51 -27.76 11.88 3.45
CA GLU A 51 -27.35 10.51 3.16
C GLU A 51 -26.29 10.04 4.14
N TYR A 52 -25.32 10.91 4.45
CA TYR A 52 -24.27 10.62 5.42
C TYR A 52 -24.84 10.31 6.80
N LYS A 53 -25.75 11.15 7.32
CA LYS A 53 -26.39 10.94 8.63
C LYS A 53 -27.13 9.62 8.72
N LEU A 54 -27.91 9.28 7.69
CA LEU A 54 -28.62 8.00 7.65
C LEU A 54 -27.67 6.80 7.70
N ILE A 55 -26.55 6.89 7.00
CA ILE A 55 -25.53 5.84 7.00
C ILE A 55 -24.80 5.77 8.34
N GLU A 56 -24.51 6.92 8.94
CA GLU A 56 -23.88 7.03 10.25
C GLU A 56 -24.75 6.39 11.34
N GLU A 57 -26.04 6.77 11.42
CA GLU A 57 -27.00 6.17 12.36
C GLU A 57 -27.12 4.66 12.17
N ALA A 58 -27.20 4.18 10.93
CA ALA A 58 -27.27 2.75 10.65
C ALA A 58 -25.98 2.01 11.05
N ALA A 59 -24.83 2.63 10.86
CA ALA A 59 -23.53 2.07 11.25
C ALA A 59 -23.38 2.03 12.77
N GLU A 60 -23.83 3.08 13.48
CA GLU A 60 -23.85 3.15 14.95
C GLU A 60 -24.73 2.07 15.56
N GLN A 61 -25.93 1.84 15.03
CA GLN A 61 -26.83 0.79 15.51
C GLN A 61 -26.21 -0.61 15.43
N LEU A 62 -25.38 -0.84 14.41
CA LEU A 62 -24.66 -2.09 14.18
C LEU A 62 -23.29 -2.13 14.88
N GLY A 63 -22.86 -1.04 15.51
CA GLY A 63 -21.56 -0.93 16.19
C GLY A 63 -20.35 -1.04 15.25
N VAL A 64 -20.50 -0.69 13.97
CA VAL A 64 -19.45 -0.80 12.97
C VAL A 64 -19.04 0.56 12.42
N PRO A 65 -17.79 0.74 11.94
CA PRO A 65 -17.42 1.97 11.27
C PRO A 65 -18.21 2.19 9.98
N VAL A 66 -18.58 3.44 9.68
CA VAL A 66 -19.30 3.86 8.47
C VAL A 66 -18.71 3.26 7.19
N ALA A 67 -17.38 3.31 7.04
CA ALA A 67 -16.72 2.76 5.85
C ALA A 67 -16.84 1.23 5.73
N VAL A 68 -16.99 0.50 6.83
CA VAL A 68 -17.22 -0.96 6.83
C VAL A 68 -18.65 -1.25 6.43
N TYR A 69 -19.60 -0.52 6.99
CA TYR A 69 -21.02 -0.64 6.64
C TYR A 69 -21.27 -0.41 5.14
N ILE A 70 -20.74 0.69 4.58
CA ILE A 70 -20.87 1.00 3.15
C ILE A 70 -20.31 -0.14 2.29
N ARG A 71 -19.15 -0.68 2.67
CA ARG A 71 -18.52 -1.80 1.92
C ARG A 71 -19.37 -3.05 1.94
N GLN A 72 -19.95 -3.42 3.08
CA GLN A 72 -20.80 -4.60 3.18
C GLN A 72 -22.06 -4.46 2.32
N GLN A 73 -22.74 -3.32 2.39
CA GLN A 73 -23.93 -3.07 1.57
C GLN A 73 -23.61 -3.06 0.08
N ALA A 74 -22.48 -2.47 -0.32
CA ALA A 74 -22.04 -2.47 -1.71
C ALA A 74 -21.74 -3.89 -2.23
N LEU A 75 -21.12 -4.75 -1.42
CA LEU A 75 -20.86 -6.15 -1.78
C LEU A 75 -22.16 -6.94 -1.95
N LEU A 76 -23.09 -6.81 -1.00
CA LEU A 76 -24.40 -7.46 -1.07
C LEU A 76 -25.20 -7.01 -2.32
N ALA A 77 -25.13 -5.72 -2.67
CA ALA A 77 -25.75 -5.21 -3.88
C ALA A 77 -25.10 -5.77 -5.15
N ALA A 78 -23.76 -5.87 -5.18
CA ALA A 78 -23.03 -6.42 -6.31
C ALA A 78 -23.33 -7.90 -6.53
N GLU A 79 -23.35 -8.71 -5.47
CA GLU A 79 -23.69 -10.14 -5.55
C GLU A 79 -25.09 -10.35 -6.13
N LYS A 80 -26.08 -9.57 -5.67
CA LYS A 80 -27.45 -9.60 -6.21
C LYS A 80 -27.49 -9.26 -7.70
N GLN A 81 -26.67 -8.32 -8.16
CA GLN A 81 -26.63 -7.92 -9.58
C GLN A 81 -25.93 -8.97 -10.44
N ILE A 82 -24.87 -9.60 -9.94
CA ILE A 82 -24.16 -10.68 -10.62
C ILE A 82 -25.07 -11.91 -10.73
N SER A 83 -25.73 -12.29 -9.64
CA SER A 83 -26.65 -13.43 -9.63
C SER A 83 -27.86 -13.26 -10.55
N LYS A 84 -28.30 -12.03 -10.83
CA LYS A 84 -29.40 -11.76 -11.78
C LYS A 84 -28.99 -11.82 -13.25
N LYS A 85 -27.69 -11.75 -13.54
CA LYS A 85 -27.15 -11.77 -14.90
C LYS A 85 -26.65 -13.16 -15.34
N SER A 86 -26.54 -14.10 -14.40
CA SER A 86 -26.19 -15.50 -14.66
C SER A 86 -27.43 -16.37 -14.79
#